data_AF-A0A5R9P001-F1
#
_entry.id   AF-A0A5R9P001-F1
#
_cell.length_a   1.000
_cell.length_b   1.000
_cell.length_c   1.000
_cell.angle_alpha   90.00
_cell.angle_beta   90.00
_cell.angle_gamma   90.00
#
_symmetry.space_group_name_H-M   'P 1'
#
loop_
_entity.id
_entity.type
_entity.pdbx_description
1 polymer ?
#
loop_
_entity_poly.entity_id
_entity_poly.type
_entity_poly.pdbx_seq_one_letter_code
_entity_poly.pdbx_strand_id
1 'polypeptide(L)' 'MNSIIKAACATCRRELDVEGDPLSSDCGGDCWGCVGETEASLGYGPSIEKCNAEIDAGYRSGSKFKLKKDVDNGQE' A
#
# COMPACT_ATOMS: atom_id res chain seq x y z
N MET A 1 -5.55 -26.84 21.17
CA MET A 1 -5.89 -25.51 20.62
C MET A 1 -4.64 -24.97 19.97
N ASN A 2 -4.43 -25.25 18.68
CA ASN A 2 -3.31 -24.66 17.93
C ASN A 2 -3.70 -23.24 17.56
N SER A 3 -3.30 -22.29 18.41
CA SER A 3 -3.36 -20.88 18.06
C SER A 3 -2.34 -20.64 16.94
N ILE A 4 -2.81 -20.63 15.70
CA ILE A 4 -2.02 -20.15 14.56
C ILE A 4 -1.72 -18.68 14.88
N ILE A 5 -0.48 -18.34 15.22
CA ILE A 5 -0.08 -16.94 15.35
C ILE A 5 -0.12 -16.38 13.93
N LYS A 6 -1.20 -15.68 13.60
CA LYS A 6 -1.26 -14.93 12.36
C LYS A 6 -0.24 -13.80 12.44
N ALA A 7 0.59 -13.69 11.41
CA ALA A 7 1.56 -12.61 11.31
C ALA A 7 0.78 -11.28 11.24
N ALA A 8 1.35 -10.23 11.82
CA ALA A 8 0.73 -8.92 11.86
C ALA A 8 1.77 -7.88 11.46
N CYS A 9 1.35 -6.90 10.66
CA CYS A 9 2.15 -5.80 10.19
C CYS A 9 2.90 -5.13 11.35
N ALA A 10 4.20 -4.94 11.21
CA ALA A 10 5.02 -4.26 12.22
C ALA A 10 4.61 -2.79 12.38
N THR A 11 4.19 -2.14 11.29
CA THR A 11 3.82 -0.72 11.26
C THR A 11 2.42 -0.44 11.83
N CYS A 12 1.37 -1.08 11.28
CA CYS A 12 -0.02 -0.75 11.63
C CYS A 12 -0.74 -1.85 12.43
N ARG A 13 -0.05 -2.95 12.77
CA ARG A 13 -0.60 -4.10 13.51
C ARG A 13 -1.78 -4.82 12.83
N ARG A 14 -2.06 -4.51 11.57
CA ARG A 14 -3.03 -5.25 10.74
C ARG A 14 -2.59 -6.70 10.59
N GLU A 15 -3.54 -7.63 10.65
CA GLU A 15 -3.33 -9.04 10.32
C GLU A 15 -2.85 -9.21 8.87
N LEU A 16 -1.83 -10.06 8.65
CA LEU A 16 -1.25 -10.33 7.33
C LEU A 16 -1.89 -11.55 6.68
N ASP A 17 -1.87 -11.58 5.34
CA ASP A 17 -2.42 -12.64 4.50
C ASP A 17 -3.90 -12.96 4.79
N VAL A 18 -4.69 -11.90 4.95
CA VAL A 18 -6.14 -12.00 5.09
C VAL A 18 -6.75 -12.20 3.70
N GLU A 19 -7.39 -13.35 3.52
CA GLU A 19 -8.12 -13.65 2.28
C GLU A 19 -9.18 -12.58 2.02
N GLY A 20 -9.14 -11.97 0.83
CA GLY A 20 -10.04 -10.90 0.43
C GLY A 20 -9.63 -9.48 0.85
N ASP A 21 -8.57 -9.28 1.65
CA ASP A 21 -7.97 -7.97 1.87
C ASP A 21 -6.64 -7.85 1.11
N PRO A 22 -6.61 -7.31 -0.12
CA PRO A 22 -5.38 -7.17 -0.90
C PRO A 22 -4.32 -6.31 -0.21
N LEU A 23 -4.73 -5.44 0.73
CA LEU A 23 -3.82 -4.60 1.50
C LEU A 23 -3.11 -5.33 2.64
N SER A 24 -3.58 -6.51 3.03
CA SER A 24 -2.99 -7.34 4.09
C SER A 24 -1.82 -8.21 3.60
N SER A 25 -1.54 -8.24 2.30
CA SER A 25 -0.51 -9.10 1.73
C SER A 25 0.84 -8.89 2.43
N ASP A 26 1.48 -9.97 2.87
CA ASP A 26 2.74 -9.91 3.60
C ASP A 26 3.90 -9.48 2.67
N CYS A 27 4.50 -8.34 2.99
CA CYS A 27 5.68 -7.80 2.32
C CYS A 27 6.95 -7.93 3.19
N GLY A 28 7.08 -9.04 3.93
CA GLY A 28 8.25 -9.33 4.76
C GLY A 28 8.12 -8.88 6.22
N GLY A 29 6.89 -8.85 6.75
CA GLY A 29 6.55 -8.41 8.11
C GLY A 29 5.71 -7.14 8.16
N ASP A 30 5.56 -6.43 7.05
CA ASP A 30 4.69 -5.27 6.89
C ASP A 30 3.63 -5.56 5.82
N CYS A 31 2.44 -5.00 6.00
CA CYS A 31 1.37 -5.18 5.03
C CYS A 31 1.59 -4.33 3.78
N TRP A 32 1.12 -4.81 2.63
CA TRP A 32 1.11 -4.06 1.37
C TRP A 32 0.47 -2.67 1.51
N GLY A 33 -0.51 -2.50 2.40
CA GLY A 33 -1.05 -1.19 2.75
C GLY A 33 0.03 -0.18 3.16
N CYS A 34 0.86 -0.53 4.16
CA CYS A 34 1.92 0.33 4.68
C CYS A 34 3.10 0.46 3.72
N VAL A 35 3.56 -0.66 3.15
CA VAL A 35 4.69 -0.67 2.21
C VAL A 35 4.36 0.12 0.96
N GLY A 36 3.22 -0.19 0.32
CA GLY A 36 2.80 0.50 -0.89
C GLY A 36 2.57 2.00 -0.68
N GLU A 37 2.01 2.41 0.47
CA GLU A 37 1.84 3.83 0.79
C GLU A 37 3.20 4.54 0.97
N THR A 38 4.13 3.90 1.68
CA THR A 38 5.48 4.45 1.89
C THR A 38 6.22 4.57 0.57
N GLU A 39 6.26 3.51 -0.23
CA GLU A 39 6.89 3.49 -1.55
C GLU A 39 6.26 4.52 -2.50
N ALA A 40 4.93 4.63 -2.50
CA ALA A 40 4.23 5.62 -3.31
C ALA A 40 4.54 7.05 -2.87
N SER A 41 4.63 7.29 -1.55
CA SER A 41 5.03 8.58 -0.98
C SER A 41 6.46 8.96 -1.33
N LEU A 42 7.36 7.96 -1.46
CA LEU A 42 8.75 8.13 -1.89
C LEU A 42 8.91 8.25 -3.41
N GLY A 43 7.83 8.15 -4.18
CA GLY A 43 7.86 8.34 -5.63
C GLY A 43 8.10 7.06 -6.45
N TYR A 44 7.97 5.88 -5.86
CA TYR A 44 8.16 4.62 -6.59
C TYR A 44 6.96 4.34 -7.51
N GLY A 45 7.20 4.46 -8.82
CA GLY A 45 6.16 4.40 -9.86
C GLY A 45 5.20 3.21 -9.76
N PRO A 46 5.70 1.95 -9.68
CA PRO A 46 4.84 0.78 -9.59
C PRO A 46 3.91 0.79 -8.38
N SER A 47 4.40 1.24 -7.22
CA SER A 47 3.58 1.33 -6.00
C SER A 47 2.59 2.49 -6.08
N ILE A 48 2.93 3.61 -6.74
CA ILE A 48 1.97 4.68 -7.05
C ILE A 48 0.83 4.15 -7.91
N GLU A 49 1.13 3.46 -9.01
CA GLU A 49 0.12 2.93 -9.93
C GLU A 49 -0.81 1.96 -9.21
N LYS A 50 -0.25 1.04 -8.43
CA LYS A 50 -1.03 0.07 -7.67
C LYS A 50 -1.85 0.72 -6.55
N CYS A 51 -1.27 1.64 -5.77
CA CYS A 51 -2.01 2.38 -4.74
C CYS A 51 -3.15 3.21 -5.33
N ASN A 52 -2.94 3.82 -6.50
CA ASN A 52 -3.98 4.59 -7.18
C ASN A 52 -5.12 3.71 -7.68
N ALA A 53 -4.83 2.52 -8.20
CA ALA A 53 -5.84 1.53 -8.56
C ALA A 53 -6.62 1.06 -7.31
N GLU A 54 -5.96 0.92 -6.17
CA GLU A 54 -6.59 0.54 -4.90
C GLU A 54 -7.48 1.65 -4.33
N ILE A 55 -7.11 2.91 -4.50
CA ILE A 55 -7.96 4.06 -4.16
C ILE A 55 -9.20 4.08 -5.07
N ASP A 56 -9.02 3.84 -6.37
CA ASP A 56 -10.12 3.81 -7.36
C ASP A 56 -11.12 2.68 -7.07
N ALA A 57 -10.61 1.51 -6.67
CA ALA A 57 -11.41 0.37 -6.26
C ALA A 57 -11.99 0.50 -4.83
N GLY A 58 -11.67 1.57 -4.10
CA GLY A 58 -12.18 1.82 -2.75
C GLY A 58 -11.52 1.00 -1.63
N TYR A 59 -10.41 0.31 -1.89
CA TYR A 59 -9.64 -0.40 -0.87
C TYR A 59 -8.85 0.55 0.03
N ARG A 60 -8.35 1.65 -0.52
CA ARG A 60 -7.62 2.71 0.21
C ARG A 60 -8.44 3.98 0.27
N SER A 61 -8.45 4.62 1.43
CA SER A 61 -8.98 5.97 1.60
C SER A 61 -7.89 7.00 1.31
N GLY A 62 -8.25 8.10 0.65
CA GLY A 62 -7.35 9.23 0.42
C GLY A 62 -7.30 9.71 -1.02
N SER A 63 -6.33 10.56 -1.31
CA SER A 63 -6.10 11.14 -2.64
C SER A 63 -5.05 10.35 -3.41
N LYS A 64 -5.19 10.29 -4.75
CA LYS A 64 -4.23 9.63 -5.64
C LYS A 64 -2.82 10.23 -5.49
N PHE A 65 -1.81 9.37 -5.49
CA PHE A 65 -0.40 9.75 -5.54
C PHE A 65 -0.06 10.28 -6.93
N LYS A 66 0.76 11.33 -7.00
CA LYS A 66 1.23 11.93 -8.25
C LYS A 66 2.46 11.17 -8.73
N LEU A 67 2.47 10.75 -9.99
CA LEU A 67 3.68 10.18 -10.59
C LEU A 67 4.66 11.33 -10.85
N LYS A 68 5.96 11.05 -10.74
CA LYS A 68 7.01 12.05 -11.00
C LYS A 68 6.92 12.66 -12.41
N LYS A 69 6.29 11.95 -13.36
CA LYS A 69 5.97 12.44 -14.72
C LYS A 69 4.95 13.60 -14.74
N ASP A 70 4.14 13.73 -13.70
CA ASP A 70 3.13 14.78 -13.55
C ASP A 70 3.71 16.04 -12.87
N VAL A 71 4.94 15.98 -12.33
CA VAL A 71 5.61 17.10 -11.65
C VAL A 71 6.46 17.96 -12.60
N ASP A 72 6.95 17.40 -13.72
CA ASP A 72 7.86 18.10 -14.65
C ASP A 72 7.13 18.91 -15.74
N ASN A 73 5.83 19.15 -15.60
CA ASN A 73 5.02 19.90 -16.58
C ASN A 73 4.46 21.21 -16.00
N GLY A 74 5.19 21.84 -15.08
CA GLY A 74 4.71 23.04 -14.42
C GLY A 74 5.72 23.71 -13.49
N GLN A 75 6.91 24.05 -13.99
CA GLN A 75 7.65 25.23 -13.51
C GLN A 75 8.27 25.93 -14.73
N GLU A 76 7.57 26.97 -15.20
CA GLU A 76 8.14 28.06 -16.01
C GLU A 76 9.03 28.94 -15.11
#